data_AF-A0A931ATZ6-F1
#
_entry.id   AF-A0A931ATZ6-F1
#
_cell.length_a   1.000
_cell.length_b   1.000
_cell.length_c   1.000
_cell.angle_alpha   90.00
_cell.angle_beta   90.00
_cell.angle_gamma   90.00
#
_symmetry.space_group_name_H-M   'P 1'
#
loop_
_entity.id
_entity.type
_entity.pdbx_description
1 polymer ?
#
loop_
_entity_poly.entity_id
_entity_poly.type
_entity_poly.pdbx_seq_one_letter_code
_entity_poly.pdbx_strand_id
1 'polypeptide(L)'
;MLYVDGNVIGKAEAKEDGTFVINTKGTITDPTQIVELQLLADKEAIGQRQTVVIAPAVSYELNVNDYQLYTSYITGTFDISDTTENDVVELVVNGKVVKKVIYSSEETKGNEAQEFKISTVNNGEYLITEENQKDVSIRLVKDYKTVNNVAVNVVE
;
A
#
# COMPACT_ATOMS: atom_id res chain seq x y z
N MET A 1 8.25 4.54 28.65
CA MET A 1 7.62 5.84 28.33
C MET A 1 7.78 6.07 26.84
N LEU A 2 6.72 6.50 26.16
CA LEU A 2 6.69 6.79 24.73
C LEU A 2 6.65 8.30 24.51
N TYR A 3 7.52 8.76 23.62
CA TYR A 3 7.58 10.13 23.14
C TYR A 3 7.18 10.17 21.67
N VAL A 4 6.45 11.21 21.28
CA VAL A 4 6.19 11.57 19.89
C VAL A 4 6.52 13.05 19.76
N ASP A 5 7.46 13.39 18.87
CA ASP A 5 7.98 14.75 18.68
C ASP A 5 8.42 15.40 20.00
N GLY A 6 9.06 14.59 20.87
CA GLY A 6 9.54 15.01 22.20
C GLY A 6 8.47 15.10 23.30
N ASN A 7 7.19 14.95 22.97
CA ASN A 7 6.08 14.99 23.94
C ASN A 7 5.78 13.60 24.49
N VAL A 8 5.53 13.49 25.79
CA VAL A 8 5.11 12.21 26.40
C VAL A 8 3.68 11.89 25.99
N ILE A 9 3.52 10.80 25.24
CA ILE A 9 2.21 10.34 24.76
C ILE A 9 1.67 9.19 25.61
N GLY A 10 2.55 8.39 26.20
CA GLY A 10 2.11 7.24 26.97
C GLY A 10 3.17 6.61 27.83
N LYS A 11 2.72 5.78 28.76
CA LYS A 11 3.55 4.90 29.57
C LYS A 11 2.89 3.53 29.63
N ALA A 12 3.72 2.49 29.66
CA ALA A 12 3.30 1.13 29.92
C ALA A 12 4.26 0.51 30.92
N GLU A 13 3.71 -0.37 31.74
CA GLU A 13 4.49 -1.27 32.57
C GLU A 13 4.86 -2.49 31.74
N ALA A 14 6.09 -2.96 31.88
CA ALA A 14 6.51 -4.21 31.29
C ALA A 14 5.89 -5.38 32.06
N LYS A 15 5.49 -6.41 31.34
CA LYS A 15 5.07 -7.70 31.90
C LYS A 15 6.28 -8.48 32.39
N GLU A 16 6.04 -9.61 33.07
CA GLU A 16 7.10 -10.50 33.56
C GLU A 16 8.04 -11.00 32.46
N ASP A 17 7.55 -11.13 31.22
CA ASP A 17 8.33 -11.52 30.04
C ASP A 17 9.10 -10.35 29.38
N GLY A 18 9.05 -9.15 29.98
CA GLY A 18 9.66 -7.94 29.46
C GLY A 18 8.89 -7.26 28.32
N THR A 19 7.76 -7.82 27.88
CA THR A 19 6.93 -7.20 26.84
C THR A 19 6.06 -6.08 27.41
N PHE A 20 5.72 -5.10 26.59
CA PHE A 20 4.82 -4.00 26.96
C PHE A 20 3.97 -3.61 25.75
N VAL A 21 2.82 -2.97 26.02
CA VAL A 21 1.94 -2.44 24.97
C VAL A 21 1.56 -1.01 25.33
N ILE A 22 1.75 -0.09 24.40
CA ILE A 22 1.28 1.30 24.50
C ILE A 22 0.29 1.52 23.36
N ASN A 23 -0.95 1.89 23.70
CA ASN A 23 -1.94 2.24 22.69
C ASN A 23 -1.69 3.68 22.20
N THR A 24 -1.47 3.84 20.89
CA THR A 24 -1.10 5.11 20.24
C THR A 24 -2.13 5.57 19.23
N LYS A 25 -3.35 5.02 19.25
CA LYS A 25 -4.38 5.30 18.26
C LYS A 25 -4.65 6.80 18.16
N GLY A 26 -4.39 7.36 16.98
CA GLY A 26 -4.61 8.78 16.67
C GLY A 26 -3.54 9.73 17.21
N THR A 27 -2.40 9.23 17.70
CA THR A 27 -1.32 10.08 18.20
C THR A 27 -0.04 10.03 17.38
N ILE A 28 0.23 8.88 16.75
CA ILE A 28 1.22 8.75 15.68
C ILE A 28 0.42 8.75 14.38
N THR A 29 0.47 9.85 13.64
CA THR A 29 -0.38 10.09 12.46
C THR A 29 0.43 10.37 11.20
N ASP A 30 1.71 10.66 11.34
CA ASP A 30 2.61 10.99 10.24
C ASP A 30 3.92 10.19 10.41
N PRO A 31 4.39 9.48 9.37
CA PRO A 31 5.62 8.69 9.45
C PRO A 31 6.91 9.51 9.64
N THR A 32 6.86 10.83 9.45
CA THR A 32 7.98 11.74 9.71
C THR A 32 8.12 12.10 11.19
N GLN A 33 7.14 11.77 12.04
CA GLN A 33 7.20 12.08 13.46
C GLN A 33 8.34 11.33 14.14
N ILE A 34 9.01 11.99 15.09
CA ILE A 34 10.08 11.35 15.85
C ILE A 34 9.45 10.59 17.00
N VAL A 35 9.42 9.25 16.90
CA VAL A 35 8.91 8.39 17.96
C VAL A 35 10.07 7.78 18.72
N GLU A 36 10.04 7.91 20.04
CA GLU A 36 11.11 7.41 20.90
C GLU A 36 10.55 6.69 22.13
N LEU A 37 11.27 5.67 22.58
CA LEU A 37 11.01 4.96 23.83
C LEU A 37 12.12 5.22 24.84
N GLN A 38 11.74 5.38 26.09
CA GLN A 38 12.68 5.46 27.21
C GLN A 38 12.18 4.61 28.37
N LEU A 39 13.11 4.00 29.11
CA LEU A 39 12.78 3.27 30.33
C LEU A 39 12.29 4.23 31.41
N LEU A 40 11.36 3.76 32.23
CA LEU A 40 10.80 4.48 33.35
C LEU A 40 11.01 3.62 34.60
N ALA A 41 11.74 4.11 35.58
CA ALA A 41 11.94 3.46 36.88
C ALA A 41 11.61 4.47 37.98
N ASP A 42 10.87 4.05 39.01
CA ASP A 42 10.48 4.92 40.13
C ASP A 42 9.86 6.27 39.71
N LYS A 43 9.10 6.26 38.61
CA LYS A 43 8.47 7.42 37.97
C LYS A 43 9.44 8.43 37.33
N GLU A 44 10.72 8.10 37.24
CA GLU A 44 11.73 8.89 36.53
C GLU A 44 12.19 8.20 35.25
N ALA A 45 12.34 8.99 34.19
CA ALA A 45 12.83 8.50 32.91
C ALA A 45 14.34 8.23 33.02
N ILE A 46 14.77 7.01 32.70
CA ILE A 46 16.15 6.56 32.86
C ILE A 46 16.73 6.07 31.54
N GLY A 47 18.05 6.27 31.38
CA GLY A 47 18.79 5.86 30.18
C GLY A 47 18.54 6.78 28.98
N GLN A 48 19.06 6.38 27.81
CA GLN A 48 18.87 7.12 26.56
C GLN A 48 17.53 6.76 25.91
N ARG A 49 16.97 7.72 25.18
CA ARG A 49 15.84 7.48 24.29
C ARG A 49 16.28 6.59 23.12
N GLN A 50 15.42 5.65 22.75
CA GLN A 50 15.60 4.76 21.61
C GLN A 50 14.57 5.10 20.54
N THR A 51 15.01 5.41 19.33
CA THR A 51 14.12 5.72 18.22
C THR A 51 13.33 4.48 17.81
N VAL A 52 12.03 4.65 17.62
CA VAL A 52 11.12 3.67 17.03
C VAL A 52 10.95 4.05 15.57
N VAL A 53 11.23 3.10 14.68
CA VAL A 53 10.95 3.28 13.26
C VAL A 53 9.45 3.18 13.05
N ILE A 54 8.82 4.26 12.62
CA ILE A 54 7.45 4.23 12.11
C ILE A 54 7.51 3.78 10.66
N ALA A 55 6.82 2.68 10.35
CA ALA A 55 6.59 2.36 8.95
C ALA A 55 5.62 3.41 8.36
N PRO A 56 5.87 3.89 7.13
CA PRO A 56 4.91 4.72 6.41
C PRO A 56 3.50 4.14 6.50
N ALA A 57 2.49 5.02 6.62
CA ALA A 57 1.13 4.59 6.39
C ALA A 57 1.09 4.00 4.97
N VAL A 58 0.59 2.77 4.83
CA VAL A 58 0.45 2.16 3.51
C VAL A 58 -0.59 2.97 2.73
N SER A 59 -0.14 3.81 1.80
CA SER A 59 -1.00 4.34 0.75
C SER A 59 -1.30 3.18 -0.20
N TYR A 60 -2.57 2.99 -0.53
CA TYR A 60 -2.99 2.08 -1.60
C TYR A 60 -3.35 2.91 -2.83
N GLU A 61 -2.58 3.95 -3.11
CA GLU A 61 -2.83 4.81 -4.26
C GLU A 61 -2.70 3.99 -5.55
N LEU A 62 -3.58 4.31 -6.50
CA LEU A 62 -3.63 3.66 -7.80
C LEU A 62 -3.98 4.75 -8.80
N ASN A 63 -3.08 4.99 -9.74
CA ASN A 63 -3.27 5.91 -10.85
C ASN A 63 -3.21 5.12 -12.14
N VAL A 64 -4.16 5.36 -13.04
CA VAL A 64 -4.27 4.64 -14.30
C VAL A 64 -4.23 5.66 -15.43
N ASN A 65 -3.37 5.44 -16.41
CA ASN A 65 -3.32 6.27 -17.59
C ASN A 65 -4.52 5.99 -18.50
N ASP A 66 -4.88 6.98 -19.33
CA ASP A 66 -5.87 6.78 -20.38
C ASP A 66 -5.48 5.60 -21.27
N TYR A 67 -6.46 4.75 -21.59
CA TYR A 67 -6.27 3.62 -22.49
C TYR A 67 -6.73 3.99 -23.89
N GLN A 68 -5.77 4.04 -24.82
CA GLN A 68 -6.07 4.16 -26.24
C GLN A 68 -6.60 2.82 -26.78
N LEU A 69 -7.79 2.84 -27.37
CA LEU A 69 -8.39 1.65 -27.96
C LEU A 69 -7.45 1.01 -28.99
N TYR A 70 -7.47 -0.32 -29.09
CA TYR A 70 -6.60 -1.11 -29.97
C TYR A 70 -5.10 -1.04 -29.65
N THR A 71 -4.71 -0.49 -28.50
CA THR A 71 -3.35 -0.69 -27.99
C THR A 71 -3.25 -1.98 -27.19
N SER A 72 -2.03 -2.52 -27.11
CA SER A 72 -1.78 -3.84 -26.53
C SER A 72 -1.54 -3.84 -25.02
N TYR A 73 -1.59 -2.68 -24.38
CA TYR A 73 -1.37 -2.57 -22.94
C TYR A 73 -2.03 -1.35 -22.33
N ILE A 74 -2.26 -1.42 -21.02
CA ILE A 74 -2.60 -0.30 -20.15
C ILE A 74 -1.49 -0.14 -19.10
N THR A 75 -1.20 1.10 -18.73
CA THR A 75 -0.17 1.44 -17.73
C THR A 75 -0.71 2.36 -16.65
N GLY A 76 0.06 2.50 -15.59
CA GLY A 76 -0.23 3.40 -14.49
C GLY A 76 0.78 3.19 -13.37
N THR A 77 0.47 3.72 -12.19
CA THR A 77 1.28 3.55 -10.98
C THR A 77 0.44 3.06 -9.82
N PHE A 78 1.06 2.36 -8.88
CA PHE A 78 0.42 1.95 -7.64
C PHE A 78 1.40 2.02 -6.46
N ASP A 79 0.83 2.19 -5.27
CA ASP A 79 1.57 2.18 -4.02
C ASP A 79 1.22 0.92 -3.24
N ILE A 80 2.18 0.01 -3.14
CA ILE A 80 2.23 -1.03 -2.10
C ILE A 80 3.69 -1.23 -1.75
N SER A 81 4.04 -1.02 -0.49
CA SER A 81 5.28 -1.55 0.08
C SER A 81 5.09 -3.01 0.48
N ASP A 82 6.10 -3.85 0.25
CA ASP A 82 6.15 -5.25 0.69
C ASP A 82 5.06 -6.15 0.08
N THR A 83 5.00 -6.22 -1.25
CA THR A 83 4.11 -7.15 -1.95
C THR A 83 4.53 -8.62 -1.78
N THR A 84 3.54 -9.50 -1.82
CA THR A 84 3.66 -10.96 -1.85
C THR A 84 3.01 -11.50 -3.13
N GLU A 85 3.11 -12.81 -3.36
CA GLU A 85 2.44 -13.47 -4.50
C GLU A 85 0.90 -13.32 -4.51
N ASN A 86 0.31 -12.86 -3.40
CA ASN A 86 -1.13 -12.65 -3.23
C ASN A 86 -1.55 -11.20 -3.49
N ASP A 87 -0.59 -10.34 -3.80
CA ASP A 87 -0.80 -8.92 -4.08
C ASP A 87 -0.70 -8.70 -5.59
N VAL A 88 -1.78 -8.20 -6.18
CA VAL A 88 -1.91 -8.14 -7.64
C VAL A 88 -2.55 -6.85 -8.11
N VAL A 89 -2.22 -6.48 -9.34
CA VAL A 89 -2.95 -5.51 -10.14
C VAL A 89 -3.81 -6.27 -11.14
N GLU A 90 -5.12 -6.09 -11.10
CA GLU A 90 -6.09 -6.80 -11.95
C GLU A 90 -6.71 -5.87 -12.98
N LEU A 91 -6.79 -6.33 -14.23
CA LEU A 91 -7.66 -5.74 -15.25
C LEU A 91 -9.03 -6.41 -15.18
N VAL A 92 -10.05 -5.58 -14.99
CA VAL A 92 -11.46 -5.98 -14.94
C VAL A 92 -12.19 -5.38 -16.12
N VAL A 93 -12.91 -6.21 -16.86
CA VAL A 93 -13.75 -5.81 -18.00
C VAL A 93 -15.13 -6.42 -17.82
N ASN A 94 -16.18 -5.60 -17.84
CA ASN A 94 -17.56 -5.96 -17.56
C ASN A 94 -17.70 -6.77 -16.25
N GLY A 95 -17.08 -6.30 -15.18
CA GLY A 95 -17.08 -6.95 -13.87
C GLY A 95 -16.25 -8.25 -13.76
N LYS A 96 -15.62 -8.74 -14.84
CA LYS A 96 -14.80 -9.96 -14.83
C LYS A 96 -13.32 -9.65 -14.85
N VAL A 97 -12.55 -10.30 -13.98
CA VAL A 97 -11.07 -10.27 -14.05
C VAL A 97 -10.62 -11.00 -15.30
N VAL A 98 -10.01 -10.28 -16.24
CA VAL A 98 -9.52 -10.83 -17.52
C VAL A 98 -8.00 -10.99 -17.54
N LYS A 99 -7.27 -10.24 -16.70
CA LYS A 99 -5.82 -10.35 -16.54
C LYS A 99 -5.41 -9.92 -15.14
N LYS A 100 -4.29 -10.46 -14.64
CA LYS A 100 -3.64 -10.03 -13.40
C LYS A 100 -2.13 -10.01 -13.57
N VAL A 101 -1.47 -9.12 -12.86
CA VAL A 101 0.00 -9.05 -12.74
C VAL A 101 0.35 -9.14 -11.26
N ILE A 102 1.31 -10.01 -10.95
CA ILE A 102 1.86 -10.22 -9.61
C ILE A 102 3.18 -9.47 -9.54
N TYR A 103 3.41 -8.74 -8.45
CA TYR A 103 4.67 -8.06 -8.18
C TYR A 103 5.33 -8.66 -6.94
N SER A 104 6.61 -8.97 -7.03
CA SER A 104 7.40 -9.44 -5.91
C SER A 104 7.75 -8.28 -4.96
N SER A 105 8.01 -8.62 -3.69
CA SER A 105 8.50 -7.64 -2.71
C SER A 105 9.77 -6.93 -3.18
N GLU A 106 10.63 -7.61 -3.96
CA GLU A 106 11.87 -7.01 -4.47
C GLU A 106 11.60 -5.89 -5.49
N GLU A 107 10.54 -6.02 -6.29
CA GLU A 107 10.15 -5.01 -7.28
C GLU A 107 9.52 -3.77 -6.63
N THR A 108 8.85 -3.94 -5.49
CA THR A 108 8.06 -2.86 -4.85
C THR A 108 8.73 -2.24 -3.63
N LYS A 109 9.82 -2.82 -3.12
CA LYS A 109 10.48 -2.36 -1.89
C LYS A 109 10.99 -0.93 -1.99
N GLY A 110 10.39 -0.04 -1.18
CA GLY A 110 10.78 1.36 -1.08
C GLY A 110 10.29 2.25 -2.23
N ASN A 111 9.40 1.74 -3.08
CA ASN A 111 8.79 2.52 -4.16
C ASN A 111 7.42 3.05 -3.73
N GLU A 112 7.27 4.36 -3.71
CA GLU A 112 6.01 5.08 -3.43
C GLU A 112 5.25 5.44 -4.72
N ALA A 113 5.53 4.74 -5.84
CA ALA A 113 4.83 4.87 -7.13
C ALA A 113 5.31 3.80 -8.13
N GLN A 114 5.05 2.53 -7.84
CA GLN A 114 5.49 1.44 -8.72
C GLN A 114 4.72 1.46 -10.05
N GLU A 115 5.43 1.52 -11.17
CA GLU A 115 4.81 1.41 -12.49
C GLU A 115 4.26 0.01 -12.73
N PHE A 116 3.07 -0.06 -13.32
CA PHE A 116 2.50 -1.29 -13.84
C PHE A 116 2.25 -1.25 -15.33
N LYS A 117 2.26 -2.44 -15.94
CA LYS A 117 1.86 -2.65 -17.33
C LYS A 117 1.07 -3.95 -17.45
N ILE A 118 -0.20 -3.86 -17.84
CA ILE A 118 -1.03 -5.03 -18.11
C ILE A 118 -1.23 -5.15 -19.61
N SER A 119 -0.82 -6.28 -20.19
CA SER A 119 -1.14 -6.60 -21.59
C SER A 119 -2.64 -6.77 -21.76
N THR A 120 -3.23 -5.96 -22.63
CA THR A 120 -4.64 -6.04 -23.04
C THR A 120 -4.83 -6.98 -24.22
N VAL A 121 -3.77 -7.66 -24.68
CA VAL A 121 -3.86 -8.69 -25.71
C VAL A 121 -3.61 -10.07 -25.12
N ASN A 122 -4.44 -11.04 -25.49
CA ASN A 122 -4.27 -12.46 -25.18
C ASN A 122 -4.36 -13.27 -26.47
N ASN A 123 -3.29 -14.00 -26.83
CA ASN A 123 -3.22 -14.78 -28.07
C ASN A 123 -3.60 -13.99 -29.35
N GLY A 124 -3.29 -12.69 -29.39
CA GLY A 124 -3.58 -11.82 -30.52
C GLY A 124 -4.96 -11.14 -30.48
N GLU A 125 -5.81 -11.45 -29.50
CA GLU A 125 -7.13 -10.83 -29.32
C GLU A 125 -7.11 -9.75 -28.24
N TYR A 126 -7.77 -8.62 -28.51
CA TYR A 126 -7.93 -7.54 -27.53
C TYR A 126 -8.93 -7.92 -26.44
N LEU A 127 -8.54 -7.71 -25.19
CA LEU A 127 -9.36 -7.87 -23.98
C LEU A 127 -10.33 -6.69 -23.81
N ILE A 128 -9.94 -5.51 -24.27
CA ILE A 128 -10.77 -4.29 -24.30
C ILE A 128 -11.10 -3.99 -25.77
N THR A 129 -12.39 -3.89 -26.08
CA THR A 129 -12.94 -3.67 -27.43
C THR A 129 -14.07 -2.65 -27.39
N GLU A 130 -14.54 -2.19 -28.55
CA GLU A 130 -15.70 -1.29 -28.64
C GLU A 130 -16.95 -1.85 -27.95
N GLU A 131 -17.09 -3.19 -27.91
CA GLU A 131 -18.23 -3.87 -27.31
C GLU A 131 -18.20 -3.87 -25.77
N ASN A 132 -17.02 -3.76 -25.16
CA ASN A 132 -16.84 -3.93 -23.71
C ASN A 132 -16.13 -2.77 -22.99
N GLN A 133 -15.75 -1.71 -23.71
CA GLN A 133 -15.02 -0.55 -23.18
C GLN A 133 -15.80 0.32 -22.16
N LYS A 134 -17.09 0.05 -21.93
CA LYS A 134 -17.93 0.87 -21.04
C LYS A 134 -17.72 0.61 -19.54
N ASP A 135 -17.24 -0.58 -19.19
CA ASP A 135 -16.99 -0.98 -17.82
C ASP A 135 -15.61 -1.64 -17.75
N VAL A 136 -14.58 -0.79 -17.70
CA VAL A 136 -13.18 -1.21 -17.59
C VAL A 136 -12.61 -0.56 -16.34
N SER A 137 -11.97 -1.37 -15.50
CA SER A 137 -11.32 -0.88 -14.29
C SER A 137 -10.02 -1.63 -13.98
N ILE A 138 -9.12 -0.95 -13.26
CA ILE A 138 -7.96 -1.57 -12.64
C ILE A 138 -8.20 -1.68 -11.14
N ARG A 139 -7.96 -2.87 -10.59
CA ARG A 139 -8.02 -3.12 -9.14
C ARG A 139 -6.64 -3.37 -8.59
N LEU A 140 -6.36 -2.72 -7.46
CA LEU A 140 -5.23 -3.05 -6.61
C LEU A 140 -5.74 -3.99 -5.51
N VAL A 141 -5.10 -5.15 -5.39
CA VAL A 141 -5.47 -6.20 -4.44
C VAL A 141 -4.31 -6.45 -3.49
N LYS A 142 -4.58 -6.36 -2.18
CA LYS A 142 -3.65 -6.76 -1.11
C LYS A 142 -4.28 -7.89 -0.31
N ASP A 143 -3.55 -8.98 -0.10
CA ASP A 143 -3.98 -10.13 0.71
C ASP A 143 -5.40 -10.62 0.34
N TYR A 144 -5.64 -10.79 -0.96
CA TYR A 144 -6.92 -11.20 -1.56
C TYR A 144 -8.09 -10.21 -1.40
N LYS A 145 -7.84 -8.98 -0.93
CA LYS A 145 -8.86 -7.94 -0.81
C LYS A 145 -8.58 -6.79 -1.75
N THR A 146 -9.59 -6.35 -2.49
CA THR A 146 -9.51 -5.10 -3.25
C THR A 146 -9.34 -3.94 -2.28
N VAL A 147 -8.20 -3.26 -2.36
CA VAL A 147 -7.85 -2.10 -1.54
C VAL A 147 -8.04 -0.78 -2.30
N ASN A 148 -7.98 -0.84 -3.64
CA ASN A 148 -8.34 0.28 -4.50
C ASN A 148 -8.90 -0.22 -5.84
N ASN A 149 -9.74 0.59 -6.49
CA ASN A 149 -10.35 0.32 -7.78
C ASN A 149 -10.55 1.63 -8.54
N VAL A 150 -9.97 1.72 -9.73
CA VAL A 150 -10.01 2.92 -10.56
C VAL A 150 -10.59 2.58 -11.92
N ALA A 151 -11.59 3.36 -12.36
CA ALA A 151 -12.15 3.23 -13.70
C ALA A 151 -11.11 3.66 -14.74
N VAL A 152 -11.03 2.92 -15.85
CA VAL A 152 -10.16 3.25 -16.98
C VAL A 152 -10.91 4.20 -17.89
N ASN A 153 -10.32 5.36 -18.16
CA ASN A 153 -10.79 6.23 -19.23
C ASN A 153 -10.31 5.65 -20.57
N VAL A 154 -11.25 5.24 -21.43
CA VAL A 154 -10.95 4.70 -22.75
C VAL A 154 -11.11 5.81 -23.79
N VAL A 155 -10.08 6.00 -24.61
CA VAL A 155 -10.01 7.05 -25.64
C VAL A 155 -9.82 6.43 -27.03
N GLU A 156 -10.40 7.08 -28.04
CA GLU A 156 -10.41 6.65 -29.45
C GLU A 156 -9.21 7.14 -30.27
#